data_AF-A0A9X1YDC9-F1
#
_entry.id   AF-A0A9X1YDC9-F1
#
_cell.length_a   1.000
_cell.length_b   1.000
_cell.length_c   1.000
_cell.angle_alpha   90.00
_cell.angle_beta   90.00
_cell.angle_gamma   90.00
#
_symmetry.space_group_name_H-M   'P 1'
#
loop_
_entity.id
_entity.type
_entity.pdbx_description
1 polymer ?
#
loop_
_entity_poly.entity_id
_entity_poly.type
_entity_poly.pdbx_seq_one_letter_code
_entity_poly.pdbx_strand_id
1 'polypeptide(L)'
;MTDDAVPEQPETEPPMPDNPASPVPPPLSAAEAEILAVEAANKRATIAASAGADPLWLAQLAAEAAGLEAAAAVLQRGHDALAVGNGGEVAVPISPDDRWPDRMVSMAVRDAPAALDAEASRSRLQLAHQVGVLAEAVQAGAEADTPLQKGLAHMLTAVHRLTMELSAAAVRDMARDRSAGHLHPKALAEAAKTANVVGRLTEAYARGLHTLDRVKNGGRQEVVVRHVHTHVAEGGQAVVIAGDVQQGRGASGR
;
A
#
# COMPACT_ATOMS: atom_id res chain seq x y z
N MET A 1 -61.16 -24.66 -25.02
CA MET A 1 -60.77 -23.87 -23.84
C MET A 1 -59.52 -24.58 -23.34
N THR A 2 -58.38 -24.06 -23.79
CA THR A 2 -57.07 -24.69 -23.72
C THR A 2 -56.46 -24.51 -22.34
N ASP A 3 -55.94 -25.60 -21.81
CA ASP A 3 -55.32 -25.77 -20.50
C ASP A 3 -53.87 -25.27 -20.58
N ASP A 4 -53.56 -24.15 -19.93
CA ASP A 4 -52.24 -23.52 -19.95
C ASP A 4 -51.34 -24.18 -18.89
N ALA A 5 -50.36 -24.94 -19.37
CA ALA A 5 -49.30 -25.52 -18.55
C ALA A 5 -48.34 -24.43 -18.05
N VAL A 6 -48.18 -24.37 -16.73
CA VAL A 6 -47.20 -23.53 -16.03
C VAL A 6 -45.79 -24.11 -16.27
N PRO A 7 -44.77 -23.29 -16.64
CA PRO A 7 -43.41 -23.79 -16.80
C PRO A 7 -42.73 -24.00 -15.43
N GLU A 8 -42.18 -25.20 -15.21
CA GLU A 8 -41.34 -25.54 -14.06
C GLU A 8 -40.10 -24.64 -14.02
N GLN A 9 -39.82 -24.06 -12.86
CA GLN A 9 -38.58 -23.33 -12.61
C GLN A 9 -37.45 -24.32 -12.28
N PRO A 10 -36.23 -24.13 -12.80
CA PRO A 10 -35.11 -25.00 -12.49
C PRO A 10 -34.71 -24.86 -11.03
N GLU A 11 -34.62 -26.00 -10.34
CA GLU A 11 -34.18 -26.11 -8.95
C GLU A 11 -32.76 -25.52 -8.79
N THR A 12 -32.64 -24.50 -7.95
CA THR A 12 -31.34 -23.94 -7.55
C THR A 12 -30.64 -24.88 -6.60
N GLU A 13 -29.55 -25.49 -7.08
CA GLU A 13 -28.64 -26.33 -6.31
C GLU A 13 -28.08 -25.56 -5.10
N PRO A 14 -28.00 -26.17 -3.89
CA PRO A 14 -27.46 -25.51 -2.71
C PRO A 14 -25.95 -25.23 -2.86
N PRO A 15 -25.44 -24.13 -2.28
CA PRO A 15 -24.03 -23.79 -2.36
C PRO A 15 -23.18 -24.85 -1.65
N MET A 16 -22.25 -25.44 -2.40
CA MET A 16 -21.25 -26.38 -1.89
C MET A 16 -20.38 -25.72 -0.82
N PRO A 17 -19.99 -26.45 0.24
CA PRO A 17 -19.16 -25.91 1.32
C PRO A 17 -17.75 -25.55 0.81
N ASP A 18 -17.23 -24.43 1.32
CA ASP A 18 -15.90 -23.89 1.03
C ASP A 18 -14.82 -24.98 1.13
N ASN A 19 -14.22 -25.29 -0.02
CA ASN A 19 -13.08 -26.18 -0.12
C ASN A 19 -11.89 -25.53 0.62
N PRO A 20 -11.28 -26.19 1.63
CA PRO A 20 -10.11 -25.64 2.30
C PRO A 20 -9.03 -25.38 1.25
N ALA A 21 -8.54 -24.14 1.21
CA ALA A 21 -7.59 -23.61 0.25
C ALA A 21 -6.64 -24.69 -0.28
N SER A 22 -6.84 -25.08 -1.54
CA SER A 22 -5.87 -25.90 -2.24
C SER A 22 -4.52 -25.19 -2.15
N PRO A 23 -3.43 -25.90 -1.80
CA PRO A 23 -2.11 -25.28 -1.77
C PRO A 23 -1.89 -24.63 -3.14
N VAL A 24 -1.62 -23.33 -3.14
CA VAL A 24 -1.24 -22.59 -4.35
C VAL A 24 -0.09 -23.39 -4.96
N PRO A 25 -0.25 -23.96 -6.18
CA PRO A 25 0.85 -24.68 -6.79
C PRO A 25 2.02 -23.70 -6.87
N PRO A 26 3.26 -24.13 -6.55
CA PRO A 26 4.40 -23.26 -6.79
C PRO A 26 4.31 -22.79 -8.25
N PRO A 27 4.68 -21.54 -8.56
CA PRO A 27 4.77 -21.16 -9.96
C PRO A 27 5.72 -22.17 -10.62
N LEU A 28 5.50 -22.50 -11.90
CA LEU A 28 6.30 -23.42 -12.72
C LEU A 28 7.77 -22.95 -12.87
N SER A 29 8.48 -22.76 -11.76
CA SER A 29 9.47 -21.69 -11.57
C SER A 29 10.68 -22.19 -10.78
N ALA A 30 11.88 -21.88 -11.26
CA ALA A 30 13.20 -22.15 -10.67
C ALA A 30 13.52 -23.60 -10.22
N ALA A 31 12.76 -24.19 -9.30
CA ALA A 31 12.96 -25.54 -8.78
C ALA A 31 12.85 -26.61 -9.86
N GLU A 32 11.91 -26.46 -10.80
CA GLU A 32 11.79 -27.39 -11.94
C GLU A 32 12.99 -27.27 -12.90
N ALA A 33 13.48 -26.05 -13.12
CA ALA A 33 14.68 -25.83 -13.93
C ALA A 33 15.92 -26.43 -13.27
N GLU A 34 16.02 -26.34 -11.94
CA GLU A 34 17.11 -26.94 -11.16
C GLU A 34 17.05 -28.47 -11.20
N ILE A 35 15.87 -29.07 -11.06
CA ILE A 35 15.68 -30.52 -11.20
C ILE A 35 16.12 -31.01 -12.58
N LEU A 36 15.70 -30.33 -13.65
CA LEU A 36 16.09 -30.68 -15.03
C LEU A 36 17.61 -30.53 -15.25
N ALA A 37 18.23 -29.50 -14.67
CA ALA A 37 19.67 -29.29 -14.75
C ALA A 37 20.46 -30.38 -13.99
N VAL A 38 19.97 -30.79 -12.80
CA VAL A 38 20.56 -31.89 -12.02
C VAL A 38 20.42 -33.21 -12.76
N GLU A 39 19.27 -33.48 -13.37
CA GLU A 39 19.06 -34.70 -14.15
C GLU A 39 19.98 -34.77 -15.40
N ALA A 40 20.15 -33.65 -16.10
CA ALA A 40 21.10 -33.55 -17.19
C ALA A 40 22.54 -33.82 -16.73
N ALA A 41 22.95 -33.22 -15.60
CA ALA A 41 24.28 -33.41 -15.02
C ALA A 41 24.53 -34.88 -14.62
N ASN A 42 23.52 -35.55 -14.05
CA ASN A 42 23.59 -36.97 -13.72
C ASN A 42 23.80 -37.83 -14.97
N LYS A 43 23.05 -37.57 -16.06
CA LYS A 43 23.23 -38.29 -17.34
C LYS A 43 24.62 -38.07 -17.93
N ARG A 44 25.17 -36.84 -17.86
CA ARG A 44 26.56 -36.55 -18.28
C ARG A 44 27.59 -37.30 -17.45
N ALA A 45 27.39 -37.39 -16.13
CA ALA A 45 28.26 -38.14 -15.23
C ALA A 45 28.21 -39.66 -15.53
N THR A 46 27.02 -40.20 -15.84
CA THR A 46 26.87 -41.62 -16.25
C THR A 46 27.61 -41.93 -17.55
N ILE A 47 27.53 -41.04 -18.54
CA ILE A 47 28.30 -41.17 -19.81
C ILE A 47 29.80 -41.20 -19.51
N ALA A 48 30.29 -40.28 -18.67
CA ALA A 48 31.70 -40.18 -18.32
C ALA A 48 32.23 -41.41 -17.56
N ALA A 49 31.37 -42.10 -16.80
CA ALA A 49 31.73 -43.29 -16.03
C ALA A 49 31.63 -44.62 -16.81
N SER A 50 31.00 -44.61 -17.99
CA SER A 50 30.61 -45.84 -18.71
C SER A 50 31.60 -46.21 -19.82
N ALA A 51 32.81 -46.63 -19.44
CA ALA A 51 33.83 -47.12 -20.38
C ALA A 51 33.41 -48.46 -21.02
N GLY A 52 33.33 -48.50 -22.36
CA GLY A 52 33.00 -49.71 -23.13
C GLY A 52 31.51 -49.97 -23.35
N ALA A 53 30.63 -49.03 -22.99
CA ALA A 53 29.20 -49.13 -23.27
C ALA A 53 28.87 -48.97 -24.77
N ASP A 54 27.67 -49.38 -25.15
CA ASP A 54 27.16 -49.26 -26.52
C ASP A 54 27.17 -47.79 -27.00
N PRO A 55 27.85 -47.48 -28.13
CA PRO A 55 27.88 -46.13 -28.69
C PRO A 55 26.50 -45.52 -28.96
N LEU A 56 25.51 -46.34 -29.34
CA LEU A 56 24.15 -45.85 -29.61
C LEU A 56 23.46 -45.38 -28.32
N TRP A 57 23.60 -46.14 -27.24
CA TRP A 57 23.07 -45.79 -25.93
C TRP A 57 23.74 -44.52 -25.36
N LEU A 58 25.07 -44.39 -25.51
CA LEU A 58 25.79 -43.18 -25.10
C LEU A 58 25.34 -41.94 -25.88
N ALA A 59 25.11 -42.08 -27.20
CA ALA A 59 24.61 -41.01 -28.04
C ALA A 59 23.17 -40.59 -27.63
N GLN A 60 22.31 -41.55 -27.32
CA GLN A 60 20.96 -41.27 -26.84
C GLN A 60 20.97 -40.51 -25.51
N LEU A 61 21.76 -40.96 -24.52
CA LEU A 61 21.89 -40.27 -23.25
C LEU A 61 22.44 -38.84 -23.40
N ALA A 62 23.38 -38.63 -24.32
CA ALA A 62 23.91 -37.30 -24.61
C ALA A 62 22.84 -36.37 -25.21
N ALA A 63 21.99 -36.89 -26.10
CA ALA A 63 20.87 -36.15 -26.67
C ALA A 63 19.80 -35.81 -25.62
N GLU A 64 19.48 -36.75 -24.73
CA GLU A 64 18.57 -36.52 -23.61
C GLU A 64 19.11 -35.46 -22.63
N ALA A 65 20.39 -35.52 -22.27
CA ALA A 65 21.02 -34.52 -21.42
C ALA A 65 20.98 -33.12 -22.05
N ALA A 66 21.26 -33.01 -23.36
CA ALA A 66 21.16 -31.75 -24.09
C ALA A 66 19.72 -31.22 -24.17
N GLY A 67 18.72 -32.10 -24.30
CA GLY A 67 17.30 -31.73 -24.28
C GLY A 67 16.86 -31.18 -22.92
N LEU A 68 17.31 -31.80 -21.83
CA LEU A 68 17.06 -31.34 -20.45
C LEU A 68 17.76 -30.00 -20.15
N GLU A 69 19.01 -29.84 -20.59
CA GLU A 69 19.76 -28.57 -20.52
C GLU A 69 19.00 -27.43 -21.26
N ALA A 70 18.50 -27.72 -22.46
CA ALA A 70 17.72 -26.76 -23.25
C ALA A 70 16.40 -26.39 -22.56
N ALA A 71 15.69 -27.37 -21.98
CA ALA A 71 14.44 -27.12 -21.25
C ALA A 71 14.69 -26.31 -19.96
N ALA A 72 15.73 -26.64 -19.19
CA ALA A 72 16.13 -25.86 -18.02
C ALA A 72 16.48 -24.40 -18.38
N ALA A 73 17.19 -24.19 -19.50
CA ALA A 73 17.53 -22.86 -20.00
C ALA A 73 16.33 -22.05 -20.51
N VAL A 74 15.25 -22.69 -20.97
CA VAL A 74 13.99 -22.00 -21.30
C VAL A 74 13.30 -21.51 -20.03
N LEU A 75 13.25 -22.34 -18.98
CA LEU A 75 12.63 -21.97 -17.70
C LEU A 75 13.46 -20.90 -16.96
N GLN A 76 14.79 -20.98 -17.00
CA GLN A 76 15.68 -19.98 -16.38
C GLN A 76 15.63 -18.61 -17.06
N ARG A 77 15.42 -18.55 -18.39
CA ARG A 77 15.23 -17.28 -19.10
C ARG A 77 13.97 -16.51 -18.66
N GLY A 78 12.99 -17.20 -18.05
CA GLY A 78 11.86 -16.55 -17.39
C GLY A 78 12.20 -15.89 -16.04
N HIS A 79 13.40 -16.15 -15.52
CA HIS A 79 13.88 -15.75 -14.19
C HIS A 79 15.13 -14.87 -14.20
N ASP A 80 15.67 -14.49 -15.36
CA ASP A 80 16.73 -13.49 -15.42
C ASP A 80 16.30 -12.25 -14.63
N ALA A 81 17.17 -11.81 -13.72
CA ALA A 81 16.87 -10.91 -12.60
C ALA A 81 15.81 -9.87 -12.96
N LEU A 82 14.59 -10.06 -12.44
CA LEU A 82 13.48 -9.16 -12.64
C LEU A 82 13.95 -7.74 -12.34
N ALA A 83 13.93 -6.88 -13.36
CA ALA A 83 14.37 -5.51 -13.19
C ALA A 83 13.46 -4.84 -12.16
N VAL A 84 14.05 -4.24 -11.13
CA VAL A 84 13.31 -3.48 -10.12
C VAL A 84 13.12 -2.06 -10.66
N GLY A 85 11.86 -1.64 -10.76
CA GLY A 85 11.47 -0.29 -11.16
C GLY A 85 11.08 0.59 -9.97
N ASN A 86 10.30 1.62 -10.26
CA ASN A 86 9.87 2.61 -9.27
C ASN A 86 9.11 1.96 -8.11
N GLY A 87 9.33 2.47 -6.90
CA GLY A 87 8.69 1.96 -5.70
C GLY A 87 9.17 0.58 -5.22
N GLY A 88 10.19 0.00 -5.86
CA GLY A 88 10.63 -1.38 -5.58
C GLY A 88 9.79 -2.44 -6.31
N GLU A 89 8.90 -2.02 -7.20
CA GLU A 89 8.04 -2.91 -7.99
C GLU A 89 8.79 -3.56 -9.15
N VAL A 90 8.26 -4.67 -9.68
CA VAL A 90 8.86 -5.36 -10.83
C VAL A 90 8.57 -4.63 -12.13
N ALA A 91 9.61 -4.25 -12.87
CA ALA A 91 9.52 -3.62 -14.17
C ALA A 91 9.23 -4.66 -15.28
N VAL A 92 7.94 -4.96 -15.47
CA VAL A 92 7.47 -5.84 -16.55
C VAL A 92 7.73 -5.22 -17.92
N PRO A 93 8.29 -5.95 -18.91
CA PRO A 93 8.48 -5.45 -20.28
C PRO A 93 7.16 -5.03 -20.92
N ILE A 94 7.18 -3.92 -21.65
CA ILE A 94 6.01 -3.45 -22.41
C ILE A 94 5.96 -4.23 -23.72
N SER A 95 4.87 -4.94 -23.98
CA SER A 95 4.58 -5.57 -25.27
C SER A 95 3.73 -4.65 -26.16
N PRO A 96 4.00 -4.59 -27.48
CA PRO A 96 3.13 -3.91 -28.45
C PRO A 96 1.71 -4.46 -28.51
N ASP A 97 1.49 -5.68 -28.01
CA ASP A 97 0.18 -6.34 -27.97
C ASP A 97 -0.58 -6.10 -26.65
N ASP A 98 0.06 -5.50 -25.65
CA ASP A 98 -0.56 -5.22 -24.36
C ASP A 98 -1.73 -4.25 -24.53
N ARG A 99 -2.78 -4.42 -23.73
CA ARG A 99 -3.88 -3.44 -23.68
C ARG A 99 -3.41 -2.16 -23.00
N TRP A 100 -4.11 -1.06 -23.27
CA TRP A 100 -3.77 0.24 -22.71
C TRP A 100 -3.61 0.25 -21.17
N PRO A 101 -4.51 -0.37 -20.36
CA PRO A 101 -4.32 -0.40 -18.90
C PRO A 101 -3.04 -1.12 -18.48
N ASP A 102 -2.72 -2.22 -19.15
CA ASP A 102 -1.54 -3.06 -18.85
C ASP A 102 -0.24 -2.29 -19.20
N ARG A 103 -0.27 -1.50 -20.28
CA ARG A 103 0.81 -0.56 -20.62
C ARG A 103 0.98 0.55 -19.59
N MET A 104 -0.11 1.15 -19.11
CA MET A 104 -0.04 2.22 -18.12
C MET A 104 0.63 1.75 -16.82
N VAL A 105 0.32 0.54 -16.35
CA VAL A 105 0.98 -0.06 -15.17
C VAL A 105 2.48 -0.23 -15.43
N SER A 106 2.84 -0.81 -16.57
CA SER A 106 4.24 -1.02 -16.94
C SER A 106 5.02 0.29 -17.11
N MET A 107 4.37 1.34 -17.63
CA MET A 107 4.93 2.69 -17.72
C MET A 107 5.15 3.30 -16.34
N ALA A 108 4.19 3.19 -15.41
CA ALA A 108 4.32 3.75 -14.07
C ALA A 108 5.54 3.19 -13.31
N VAL A 109 5.89 1.92 -13.52
CA VAL A 109 7.06 1.29 -12.90
C VAL A 109 8.37 1.65 -13.59
N ARG A 110 8.34 2.11 -14.85
CA ARG A 110 9.53 2.36 -15.69
C ARG A 110 9.84 3.84 -15.94
N ASP A 111 8.84 4.71 -15.82
CA ASP A 111 8.97 6.13 -16.14
C ASP A 111 10.01 6.82 -15.27
N ALA A 112 10.57 7.91 -15.78
CA ALA A 112 11.49 8.72 -15.01
C ALA A 112 10.81 9.21 -13.72
N PRO A 113 11.43 9.10 -12.53
CA PRO A 113 10.82 9.49 -11.27
C PRO A 113 10.25 10.92 -11.27
N ALA A 114 10.93 11.86 -11.93
CA ALA A 114 10.46 13.25 -12.05
C ALA A 114 9.15 13.38 -12.85
N ALA A 115 8.93 12.52 -13.86
CA ALA A 115 7.69 12.50 -14.62
C ALA A 115 6.52 11.99 -13.77
N LEU A 116 6.76 10.95 -12.97
CA LEU A 116 5.78 10.43 -12.01
C LEU A 116 5.45 11.43 -10.92
N ASP A 117 6.46 12.13 -10.38
CA ASP A 117 6.26 13.17 -9.39
C ASP A 117 5.41 14.32 -9.95
N ALA A 118 5.66 14.73 -11.20
CA ALA A 118 4.89 15.77 -11.88
C ALA A 118 3.43 15.34 -12.11
N GLU A 119 3.19 14.12 -12.60
CA GLU A 119 1.85 13.59 -12.83
C GLU A 119 1.08 13.40 -11.52
N ALA A 120 1.73 12.84 -10.50
CA ALA A 120 1.14 12.71 -9.16
C ALA A 120 0.84 14.09 -8.55
N SER A 121 1.71 15.08 -8.76
CA SER A 121 1.47 16.46 -8.33
C SER A 121 0.26 17.08 -9.04
N ARG A 122 0.15 16.90 -10.36
CA ARG A 122 -1.00 17.34 -11.15
C ARG A 122 -2.29 16.69 -10.66
N SER A 123 -2.30 15.38 -10.48
CA SER A 123 -3.46 14.62 -10.00
C SER A 123 -3.92 15.11 -8.62
N ARG A 124 -2.99 15.32 -7.67
CA ARG A 124 -3.30 15.91 -6.36
C ARG A 124 -3.92 17.30 -6.44
N LEU A 125 -3.42 18.16 -7.33
CA LEU A 125 -3.95 19.51 -7.53
C LEU A 125 -5.32 19.50 -8.21
N GLN A 126 -5.55 18.60 -9.16
CA GLN A 126 -6.87 18.40 -9.77
C GLN A 126 -7.91 17.93 -8.76
N LEU A 127 -7.55 16.97 -7.89
CA LEU A 127 -8.42 16.53 -6.80
C LEU A 127 -8.70 17.67 -5.81
N ALA A 128 -7.68 18.44 -5.42
CA ALA A 128 -7.85 19.60 -4.55
C ALA A 128 -8.77 20.67 -5.18
N HIS A 129 -8.71 20.86 -6.49
CA HIS A 129 -9.65 21.72 -7.21
C HIS A 129 -11.08 21.18 -7.19
N GLN A 130 -11.27 19.88 -7.46
CA GLN A 130 -12.59 19.23 -7.46
C GLN A 130 -13.29 19.31 -6.09
N VAL A 131 -12.54 19.19 -5.00
CA VAL A 131 -13.07 19.33 -3.63
C VAL A 131 -13.06 20.78 -3.11
N GLY A 132 -12.71 21.76 -3.95
CA GLY A 132 -12.80 23.19 -3.64
C GLY A 132 -11.78 23.70 -2.62
N VAL A 133 -10.62 23.06 -2.47
CA VAL A 133 -9.56 23.47 -1.53
C VAL A 133 -8.23 23.78 -2.21
N LEU A 134 -8.23 24.10 -3.51
CA LEU A 134 -6.99 24.23 -4.28
C LEU A 134 -5.99 25.21 -3.65
N ALA A 135 -6.43 26.41 -3.30
CA ALA A 135 -5.54 27.45 -2.76
C ALA A 135 -5.02 27.07 -1.36
N GLU A 136 -5.91 26.60 -0.50
CA GLU A 136 -5.58 26.19 0.87
C GLU A 136 -4.70 24.95 0.89
N ALA A 137 -4.90 24.02 -0.05
CA ALA A 137 -4.08 22.82 -0.21
C ALA A 137 -2.67 23.19 -0.69
N VAL A 138 -2.55 24.08 -1.68
CA VAL A 138 -1.25 24.59 -2.15
C VAL A 138 -0.49 25.27 -1.01
N GLN A 139 -1.17 26.11 -0.22
CA GLN A 139 -0.55 26.75 0.94
C GLN A 139 -0.13 25.74 2.01
N ALA A 140 -1.00 24.79 2.37
CA ALA A 140 -0.70 23.77 3.37
C ALA A 140 0.46 22.85 2.94
N GLY A 141 0.57 22.57 1.63
CA GLY A 141 1.64 21.75 1.06
C GLY A 141 2.98 22.48 0.85
N ALA A 142 3.05 23.79 1.05
CA ALA A 142 4.28 24.56 0.85
C ALA A 142 5.38 24.24 1.87
N GLU A 143 4.98 23.87 3.09
CA GLU A 143 5.87 23.54 4.23
C GLU A 143 6.24 22.04 4.31
N ALA A 144 5.88 21.27 3.27
CA ALA A 144 6.06 19.83 3.20
C ALA A 144 7.22 19.46 2.26
N ASP A 145 8.15 18.65 2.78
CA ASP A 145 9.40 18.30 2.12
C ASP A 145 9.24 17.13 1.12
N THR A 146 8.25 16.27 1.35
CA THR A 146 8.04 15.05 0.55
C THR A 146 6.67 15.01 -0.12
N PRO A 147 6.52 14.30 -1.26
CA PRO A 147 5.23 14.11 -1.91
C PRO A 147 4.16 13.50 -0.99
N LEU A 148 4.57 12.62 -0.07
CA LEU A 148 3.69 12.03 0.94
C LEU A 148 3.16 13.08 1.91
N GLN A 149 4.04 13.93 2.45
CA GLN A 149 3.63 15.03 3.34
C GLN A 149 2.69 16.00 2.61
N LYS A 150 2.97 16.33 1.34
CA LYS A 150 2.09 17.17 0.50
C LYS A 150 0.71 16.55 0.32
N GLY A 151 0.65 15.26 0.01
CA GLY A 151 -0.62 14.52 -0.14
C GLY A 151 -1.43 14.53 1.15
N LEU A 152 -0.79 14.29 2.30
CA LEU A 152 -1.45 14.33 3.60
C LEU A 152 -1.92 15.74 3.96
N ALA A 153 -1.12 16.77 3.70
CA ALA A 153 -1.52 18.17 3.89
C ALA A 153 -2.77 18.53 3.06
N HIS A 154 -2.80 18.18 1.77
CA HIS A 154 -3.97 18.42 0.91
C HIS A 154 -5.24 17.70 1.44
N MET A 155 -5.09 16.45 1.88
CA MET A 155 -6.20 15.69 2.46
C MET A 155 -6.72 16.33 3.75
N LEU A 156 -5.81 16.75 4.64
CA LEU A 156 -6.17 17.46 5.87
C LEU A 156 -6.92 18.76 5.58
N THR A 157 -6.51 19.51 4.55
CA THR A 157 -7.24 20.70 4.10
C THR A 157 -8.66 20.35 3.63
N ALA A 158 -8.83 19.27 2.85
CA ALA A 158 -10.15 18.82 2.40
C ALA A 158 -11.05 18.41 3.58
N VAL A 159 -10.52 17.66 4.54
CA VAL A 159 -11.24 17.28 5.77
C VAL A 159 -11.60 18.50 6.60
N HIS A 160 -10.68 19.46 6.74
CA HIS A 160 -10.95 20.70 7.45
C HIS A 160 -12.12 21.47 6.82
N ARG A 161 -12.11 21.66 5.49
CA ARG A 161 -13.21 22.33 4.77
C ARG A 161 -14.54 21.61 5.00
N LEU A 162 -14.58 20.29 4.77
CA LEU A 162 -15.80 19.50 4.95
C LEU A 162 -16.33 19.60 6.38
N THR A 163 -15.43 19.57 7.37
CA THR A 163 -15.78 19.70 8.79
C THR A 163 -16.41 21.07 9.07
N MET A 164 -15.85 22.15 8.53
CA MET A 164 -16.37 23.51 8.71
C MET A 164 -17.72 23.70 8.00
N GLU A 165 -17.88 23.16 6.79
CA GLU A 165 -19.14 23.22 6.04
C GLU A 165 -20.26 22.44 6.74
N LEU A 166 -20.00 21.22 7.21
CA LEU A 166 -20.97 20.41 7.95
C LEU A 166 -21.31 21.04 9.32
N SER A 167 -20.31 21.60 10.02
CA SER A 167 -20.56 22.33 11.27
C SER A 167 -21.48 23.52 11.04
N ALA A 168 -21.22 24.30 9.98
CA ALA A 168 -22.05 25.44 9.63
C ALA A 168 -23.47 25.01 9.20
N ALA A 169 -23.60 23.87 8.50
CA ALA A 169 -24.90 23.31 8.15
C ALA A 169 -25.70 22.92 9.40
N ALA A 170 -25.09 22.18 10.33
CA ALA A 170 -25.72 21.80 11.59
C ALA A 170 -26.22 23.01 12.39
N VAL A 171 -25.38 24.06 12.52
CA VAL A 171 -25.76 25.30 13.22
C VAL A 171 -26.93 26.01 12.53
N ARG A 172 -26.94 26.09 11.19
CA ARG A 172 -28.05 26.70 10.43
C ARG A 172 -29.35 25.95 10.61
N ASP A 173 -29.33 24.62 10.57
CA ASP A 173 -30.53 23.81 10.71
C ASP A 173 -31.11 23.92 12.13
N MET A 174 -30.26 23.92 13.15
CA MET A 174 -30.68 24.20 14.54
C MET A 174 -31.28 25.61 14.71
N ALA A 175 -30.74 26.62 14.02
CA ALA A 175 -31.24 28.00 14.09
C ALA A 175 -32.58 28.19 13.37
N ARG A 176 -32.77 27.54 12.21
CA ARG A 176 -34.04 27.57 11.45
C ARG A 176 -35.19 27.02 12.27
N ASP A 177 -35.00 25.86 12.90
CA ASP A 177 -36.01 25.23 13.75
C ASP A 177 -36.39 26.08 14.96
N ARG A 178 -35.40 26.74 15.59
CA ARG A 178 -35.65 27.62 16.74
C ARG A 178 -36.53 28.83 16.36
N SER A 179 -36.39 29.31 15.13
CA SER A 179 -37.10 30.50 14.63
C SER A 179 -38.57 30.21 14.28
N ALA A 180 -38.91 28.94 14.02
CA ALA A 180 -40.26 28.52 13.60
C ALA A 180 -41.23 28.25 14.77
N GLY A 181 -40.84 28.53 16.02
CA GLY A 181 -41.71 28.38 17.20
C GLY A 181 -42.03 26.94 17.62
N HIS A 182 -41.67 25.94 16.81
CA HIS A 182 -41.81 24.52 17.09
C HIS A 182 -40.49 23.81 16.75
N LEU A 183 -39.87 23.16 17.74
CA LEU A 183 -38.72 22.28 17.52
C LEU A 183 -39.20 21.07 16.71
N HIS A 184 -38.77 20.95 15.45
CA HIS A 184 -39.16 19.83 14.62
C HIS A 184 -38.25 18.62 14.94
N PRO A 185 -38.76 17.53 15.55
CA PRO A 185 -37.90 16.46 16.07
C PRO A 185 -36.97 15.83 15.01
N LYS A 186 -37.42 15.82 13.74
CA LYS A 186 -36.59 15.33 12.63
C LYS A 186 -35.37 16.20 12.35
N ALA A 187 -35.48 17.53 12.38
CA ALA A 187 -34.36 18.42 12.06
C ALA A 187 -33.36 18.48 13.22
N LEU A 188 -33.80 18.37 14.47
CA LEU A 188 -32.90 18.11 15.61
C LEU A 188 -32.14 16.79 15.47
N ALA A 189 -32.80 15.72 15.00
CA ALA A 189 -32.14 14.43 14.78
C ALA A 189 -31.09 14.50 13.66
N GLU A 190 -31.38 15.17 12.54
CA GLU A 190 -30.41 15.36 11.45
C GLU A 190 -29.25 16.27 11.87
N ALA A 191 -29.51 17.32 12.64
CA ALA A 191 -28.47 18.16 13.22
C ALA A 191 -27.55 17.37 14.17
N ALA A 192 -28.12 16.50 15.02
CA ALA A 192 -27.35 15.62 15.90
C ALA A 192 -26.50 14.61 15.12
N LYS A 193 -27.04 14.00 14.05
CA LYS A 193 -26.27 13.12 13.15
C LYS A 193 -25.11 13.87 12.49
N THR A 194 -25.37 15.08 12.01
CA THR A 194 -24.34 15.93 11.38
C THR A 194 -23.25 16.30 12.39
N ALA A 195 -23.63 16.69 13.62
CA ALA A 195 -22.68 16.97 14.70
C ALA A 195 -21.82 15.75 15.05
N ASN A 196 -22.40 14.54 15.07
CA ASN A 196 -21.64 13.31 15.26
C ASN A 196 -20.63 13.05 14.13
N VAL A 197 -21.01 13.29 12.87
CA VAL A 197 -20.10 13.19 11.73
C VAL A 197 -18.95 14.21 11.84
N VAL A 198 -19.27 15.46 12.19
CA VAL A 198 -18.28 16.51 12.45
C VAL A 198 -17.29 16.08 13.54
N GLY A 199 -17.77 15.49 14.64
CA GLY A 199 -16.91 14.97 15.70
C GLY A 199 -15.90 13.94 15.18
N ARG A 200 -16.36 12.98 14.37
CA ARG A 200 -15.50 11.95 13.76
C ARG A 200 -14.49 12.53 12.76
N LEU A 201 -14.90 13.50 11.95
CA LEU A 201 -14.00 14.17 11.01
C LEU A 201 -12.94 15.00 11.74
N THR A 202 -13.32 15.69 12.82
CA THR A 202 -12.39 16.46 13.66
C THR A 202 -11.36 15.54 14.31
N GLU A 203 -11.78 14.38 14.82
CA GLU A 203 -10.87 13.37 15.36
C GLU A 203 -9.92 12.80 14.29
N ALA A 204 -10.43 12.50 13.09
CA ALA A 204 -9.61 12.06 11.98
C ALA A 204 -8.59 13.14 11.55
N TYR A 205 -9.00 14.40 11.52
CA TYR A 205 -8.14 15.55 11.24
C TYR A 205 -7.02 15.69 12.29
N ALA A 206 -7.35 15.64 13.57
CA ALA A 206 -6.37 15.71 14.66
C ALA A 206 -5.36 14.55 14.59
N ARG A 207 -5.83 13.31 14.35
CA ARG A 207 -4.94 12.17 14.15
C ARG A 207 -4.06 12.34 12.92
N GLY A 208 -4.60 12.86 11.82
CA GLY A 208 -3.82 13.13 10.61
C GLY A 208 -2.76 14.21 10.80
N LEU A 209 -3.03 15.26 11.60
CA LEU A 209 -2.01 16.24 12.01
C LEU A 209 -0.88 15.58 12.82
N HIS A 210 -1.20 14.69 13.76
CA HIS A 210 -0.19 13.93 14.50
C HIS A 210 0.62 12.99 13.59
N THR A 211 -0.02 12.38 12.59
CA THR A 211 0.68 11.58 11.59
C THR A 211 1.62 12.44 10.75
N LEU A 212 1.19 13.63 10.33
CA LEU A 212 2.02 14.57 9.59
C LEU A 212 3.24 15.01 10.40
N ASP A 213 3.03 15.34 11.68
CA ASP A 213 4.11 15.68 12.62
C ASP A 213 5.11 14.53 12.78
N ARG A 214 4.62 13.29 12.95
CA ARG A 214 5.48 12.11 13.04
C ARG A 214 6.23 11.83 11.74
N VAL A 215 5.61 12.03 10.59
CA VAL A 215 6.27 11.87 9.27
C VAL A 215 7.31 12.96 9.05
N LYS A 216 7.07 14.19 9.53
CA LYS A 216 8.01 15.31 9.42
C LYS A 216 9.20 15.16 10.36
N ASN A 217 8.95 14.81 11.62
CA ASN A 217 9.98 14.71 12.65
C ASN A 217 10.58 13.29 12.80
N GLY A 218 10.02 12.33 12.06
CA GLY A 218 10.58 10.99 11.85
C GLY A 218 10.81 10.20 13.13
N GLY A 219 9.81 10.06 14.01
CA GLY A 219 9.89 9.20 15.21
C GLY A 219 11.15 9.36 16.08
N ARG A 220 11.89 10.47 15.92
CA ARG A 220 13.18 10.69 16.57
C ARG A 220 12.95 10.92 18.05
N GLN A 221 13.16 9.86 18.83
CA GLN A 221 13.33 10.00 20.26
C GLN A 221 14.78 10.40 20.52
N GLU A 222 15.03 11.70 20.67
CA GLU A 222 16.32 12.17 21.17
C GLU A 222 16.42 11.88 22.67
N VAL A 223 17.03 10.73 23.01
CA VAL A 223 17.31 10.39 24.41
C VAL A 223 18.56 11.16 24.85
N VAL A 224 18.36 12.32 25.46
CA VAL A 224 19.46 13.05 26.11
C VAL A 224 19.81 12.34 27.41
N VAL A 225 20.84 11.48 27.37
CA VAL A 225 21.40 10.87 28.59
C VAL A 225 22.14 11.94 29.37
N ARG A 226 21.48 12.50 30.40
CA ARG A 226 22.11 13.42 31.34
C ARG A 226 22.77 12.59 32.43
N HIS A 227 24.08 12.37 32.34
CA HIS A 227 24.86 11.86 33.47
C HIS A 227 24.88 12.92 34.57
N VAL A 228 23.93 12.82 35.51
CA VAL A 228 23.94 13.62 36.72
C VAL A 228 24.94 12.96 37.67
N HIS A 229 26.13 13.53 37.76
CA HIS A 229 27.05 13.22 38.86
C HIS A 229 26.49 13.85 40.15
N THR A 230 25.59 13.14 40.82
CA THR A 230 25.24 13.45 42.20
C THR A 230 26.38 12.96 43.09
N HIS A 231 27.06 13.90 43.77
CA HIS A 231 27.90 13.56 44.91
C HIS A 231 27.01 12.94 46.00
N VAL A 232 26.93 11.61 46.00
CA VAL A 232 26.33 10.86 47.09
C VAL A 232 27.38 10.80 48.20
N ALA A 233 27.17 11.56 49.28
CA ALA A 233 27.87 11.32 50.54
C ALA A 233 27.51 9.91 51.04
N GLU A 234 28.48 9.22 51.66
CA GLU A 234 28.40 7.85 52.15
C GLU A 234 27.01 7.51 52.74
N GLY A 235 26.25 6.65 52.05
CA GLY A 235 25.00 6.05 52.54
C GLY A 235 23.69 6.48 51.88
N GLY A 236 23.68 7.38 50.89
CA GLY A 236 22.43 7.83 50.23
C GLY A 236 22.01 7.00 49.01
N GLN A 237 20.96 6.19 49.10
CA GLN A 237 20.40 5.47 47.95
C GLN A 237 19.62 6.42 47.02
N ALA A 238 20.07 6.59 45.78
CA ALA A 238 19.35 7.39 44.78
C ALA A 238 18.15 6.60 44.24
N VAL A 239 16.94 6.99 44.65
CA VAL A 239 15.68 6.52 44.04
C VAL A 239 15.41 7.39 42.81
N VAL A 240 15.57 6.81 41.62
CA VAL A 240 15.18 7.45 40.37
C VAL A 240 13.66 7.31 40.24
N ILE A 241 12.93 8.37 40.57
CA ILE A 241 11.52 8.51 40.15
C ILE A 241 11.57 8.89 38.67
N ALA A 242 11.06 8.02 37.80
CA ALA A 242 10.85 8.32 36.40
C ALA A 242 9.81 9.45 36.26
N GLY A 243 10.27 10.70 36.25
CA GLY A 243 9.39 11.86 36.23
C GLY A 243 10.16 13.13 35.93
N ASP A 244 10.52 13.32 34.65
CA ASP A 244 10.27 14.58 33.95
C ASP A 244 10.76 14.46 32.50
N VAL A 245 9.82 14.23 31.60
CA VAL A 245 10.05 14.38 30.15
C VAL A 245 9.91 15.87 29.86
N GLN A 246 11.03 16.61 29.91
CA GLN A 246 11.06 17.97 29.36
C GLN A 246 11.02 17.89 27.83
N GLN A 247 9.84 18.17 27.28
CA GLN A 247 9.59 18.34 25.86
C GLN A 247 10.34 19.59 25.38
N GLY A 248 11.39 19.41 24.58
CA GLY A 248 12.23 20.49 24.07
C GLY A 248 11.43 21.48 23.21
N ARG A 249 11.25 22.70 23.73
CA ARG A 249 10.75 23.86 22.98
C ARG A 249 11.96 24.56 22.36
N GLY A 250 11.96 24.69 21.04
CA GLY A 250 13.10 25.15 20.24
C GLY A 250 13.67 26.52 20.65
N ALA A 251 14.99 26.63 20.53
CA ALA A 251 15.71 27.90 20.58
C ALA A 251 16.02 28.34 19.15
N SER A 252 15.28 29.35 18.70
CA SER A 252 15.64 30.23 17.57
C SER A 252 16.94 30.98 17.89
N GLY A 253 17.82 31.10 16.89
CA GLY A 253 19.06 31.85 17.02
C GLY A 253 19.68 32.24 15.68
N ARG A 254 19.44 33.52 15.32
CA ARG A 254 20.10 34.39 14.34
C ARG A 254 19.55 34.42 12.92
#